data_AF-A0A3B5PT25-F1
#
_entry.id   AF-A0A3B5PT25-F1
#
_cell.length_a   1.000
_cell.length_b   1.000
_cell.length_c   1.000
_cell.angle_alpha   90.00
_cell.angle_beta   90.00
_cell.angle_gamma   90.00
#
_symmetry.space_group_name_H-M   'P 1'
#
loop_
_entity.id
_entity.type
_entity.pdbx_description
1 polymer ?
#
loop_
_entity_poly.entity_id
_entity_poly.type
_entity_poly.pdbx_seq_one_letter_code
_entity_poly.pdbx_strand_id
1 'polypeptide(L)'
;MTLALELWLPLALILQGYLVAAPSLFRAGVEESVSVTIFNAKAETRVQVQLSVKGQAVAHSHSTVPSGLRGQALLKVWGNRQLTERGYIFHNYTTITVESKGSAVFIQTDKPIYKPKHKVLIKVYTVAPDMRPINEKYLNELFQDPRGSRMIQWKSLKSVCCGIVNMSFPLSDQPVFGEWFIFVEVQGQTYNKSFEVQKYVIPKFELVIVPPPYIRDLSSCEQASVTARYTFGKPVTGKLTVNMTVNGVGYYRHEMGQPVIKTMEIKGSANFSLCVKDMMPLDVADHFRGTVSIWASVTSIDGSRQTTFDDSTAVHKQLIDIKYSKETRKQFKPGLPYKGKIEVTYPDGSPADGVRVRVKAELTPKDNIYTSELISKDGEATFEIPSIPIAAQYVWLEVFKEMADFDVSDVFGVPKDDGHMWWPGLSSKRRRRSSVFPWHWDITKDARFAFTVRKHRNRVGGDDRYGELKPSAERRDVH
;
A
#
# COMPACT_ATOMS: atom_id res chain seq x y z
N MET A 1 -49.73 -24.00 -2.72
CA MET A 1 -48.58 -24.79 -2.23
C MET A 1 -47.63 -23.83 -1.53
N THR A 2 -47.65 -23.80 -0.20
CA THR A 2 -47.06 -22.73 0.62
C THR A 2 -46.57 -23.35 1.93
N LEU A 3 -45.47 -24.11 1.86
CA LEU A 3 -44.88 -24.84 2.99
C LEU A 3 -43.44 -25.28 2.64
N ALA A 4 -42.51 -24.34 2.54
CA ALA A 4 -41.12 -24.63 2.16
C ALA A 4 -40.04 -23.64 2.66
N LEU A 5 -40.36 -22.63 3.46
CA LEU A 5 -39.44 -21.50 3.72
C LEU A 5 -39.08 -21.21 5.20
N GLU A 6 -39.74 -21.82 6.19
CA GLU A 6 -39.55 -21.44 7.61
C GLU A 6 -38.50 -22.24 8.39
N LEU A 7 -38.04 -23.39 7.88
CA LEU A 7 -37.31 -24.38 8.70
C LEU A 7 -35.80 -24.12 8.92
N TRP A 8 -35.22 -23.04 8.39
CA TRP A 8 -33.77 -22.77 8.48
C TRP A 8 -33.36 -21.60 9.39
N LEU A 9 -34.31 -20.89 10.01
CA LEU A 9 -34.03 -19.83 10.99
C LEU A 9 -34.32 -20.18 12.47
N PRO A 10 -35.28 -21.03 12.87
CA PRO A 10 -35.55 -21.29 14.29
C PRO A 10 -34.59 -22.28 14.95
N LEU A 11 -33.90 -23.14 14.17
CA LEU A 11 -33.02 -24.19 14.73
C LEU A 11 -31.82 -23.64 15.53
N ALA A 12 -31.34 -22.45 15.20
CA ALA A 12 -30.26 -21.77 15.94
C ALA A 12 -30.66 -21.36 17.37
N LEU A 13 -31.97 -21.25 17.67
CA LEU A 13 -32.49 -20.82 18.96
C LEU A 13 -32.78 -21.99 19.93
N ILE A 14 -32.65 -23.24 19.50
CA ILE A 14 -32.99 -24.43 20.31
C ILE A 14 -31.73 -25.16 20.83
N LEU A 15 -30.63 -25.08 20.08
CA LEU A 15 -29.35 -25.69 20.48
C LEU A 15 -28.66 -24.88 21.59
N GLN A 16 -28.08 -25.59 22.56
CA GLN A 16 -27.22 -25.00 23.58
C GLN A 16 -25.79 -24.98 23.04
N GLY A 17 -25.12 -23.82 23.10
CA GLY A 17 -23.88 -23.57 22.38
C GLY A 17 -23.01 -22.49 23.03
N TYR A 18 -21.79 -22.32 22.52
CA TYR A 18 -20.86 -21.30 23.00
C TYR A 18 -20.05 -20.69 21.85
N LEU A 19 -19.62 -19.45 22.01
CA LEU A 19 -18.71 -18.72 21.14
C LEU A 19 -17.58 -18.16 21.99
N VAL A 20 -16.33 -18.44 21.59
CA VAL A 20 -15.13 -17.80 22.14
C VAL A 20 -14.59 -16.85 21.08
N ALA A 21 -14.41 -15.58 21.42
CA ALA A 21 -13.76 -14.58 20.59
C ALA A 21 -12.48 -14.08 21.29
N ALA A 22 -11.36 -14.18 20.59
CA ALA A 22 -10.04 -13.78 21.07
C ALA A 22 -9.23 -13.15 19.92
N PRO A 23 -8.28 -12.24 20.21
CA PRO A 23 -7.28 -11.81 19.23
C PRO A 23 -6.49 -13.00 18.65
N SER A 24 -6.20 -12.97 17.34
CA SER A 24 -5.36 -13.97 16.68
C SER A 24 -3.85 -13.82 17.00
N LEU A 25 -3.48 -12.68 17.58
CA LEU A 25 -2.15 -12.32 18.02
C LEU A 25 -2.25 -11.76 19.45
N PHE A 26 -1.50 -12.32 20.39
CA PHE A 26 -1.35 -11.81 21.76
C PHE A 26 0.02 -11.14 21.92
N ARG A 27 0.15 -10.14 22.79
CA ARG A 27 1.42 -9.45 23.06
C ARG A 27 1.94 -9.72 24.46
N ALA A 28 3.23 -10.04 24.55
CA ALA A 28 3.91 -10.26 25.82
C ALA A 28 3.99 -8.97 26.66
N GLY A 29 3.62 -9.03 27.93
CA GLY A 29 3.57 -7.89 28.85
C GLY A 29 2.32 -7.01 28.72
N VAL A 30 1.23 -7.54 28.15
CA VAL A 30 -0.04 -6.84 27.92
C VAL A 30 -1.21 -7.63 28.52
N GLU A 31 -2.28 -6.95 28.92
CA GLU A 31 -3.57 -7.57 29.24
C GLU A 31 -4.37 -7.78 27.95
N GLU A 32 -4.61 -9.04 27.58
CA GLU A 32 -5.33 -9.41 26.36
C GLU A 32 -6.74 -9.90 26.72
N SER A 33 -7.77 -9.41 26.03
CA SER A 33 -9.16 -9.75 26.33
C SER A 33 -9.66 -10.95 25.52
N VAL A 34 -10.38 -11.85 26.19
CA VAL A 34 -11.07 -13.00 25.59
C VAL A 34 -12.53 -12.94 26.01
N SER A 35 -13.43 -12.87 25.03
CA SER A 35 -14.88 -12.87 25.26
C SER A 35 -15.44 -14.28 25.09
N VAL A 36 -16.31 -14.70 26.00
CA VAL A 36 -17.00 -16.00 25.94
C VAL A 36 -18.50 -15.78 26.13
N THR A 37 -19.26 -16.13 25.09
CA THR A 37 -20.73 -16.04 25.08
C THR A 37 -21.31 -17.44 25.08
N ILE A 38 -22.23 -17.73 26.00
CA ILE A 38 -22.96 -19.01 26.07
C ILE A 38 -24.41 -18.77 25.65
N PHE A 39 -24.86 -19.48 24.63
CA PHE A 39 -26.23 -19.42 24.12
C PHE A 39 -27.10 -20.47 24.81
N ASN A 40 -28.33 -20.09 25.17
CA ASN A 40 -29.31 -20.96 25.84
C ASN A 40 -28.80 -21.59 27.15
N ALA A 41 -28.07 -20.82 27.96
CA ALA A 41 -27.58 -21.25 29.27
C ALA A 41 -28.74 -21.56 30.24
N LYS A 42 -28.88 -22.84 30.63
CA LYS A 42 -29.94 -23.32 31.54
C LYS A 42 -29.58 -23.20 33.03
N ALA A 43 -28.32 -22.94 33.34
CA ALA A 43 -27.77 -22.73 34.68
C ALA A 43 -26.46 -21.94 34.59
N GLU A 44 -26.02 -21.35 35.71
CA GLU A 44 -24.72 -20.67 35.82
C GLU A 44 -23.58 -21.59 35.35
N THR A 45 -22.63 -21.04 34.60
CA THR A 45 -21.50 -21.82 34.06
C THR A 45 -20.21 -21.07 34.31
N ARG A 46 -19.30 -21.69 35.08
CA ARG A 46 -18.01 -21.13 35.46
C ARG A 46 -17.00 -21.41 34.36
N VAL A 47 -16.64 -20.36 33.63
CA VAL A 47 -15.66 -20.43 32.55
C VAL A 47 -14.26 -20.14 33.10
N GLN A 48 -13.29 -20.97 32.70
CA GLN A 48 -11.87 -20.79 32.97
C GLN A 48 -11.11 -20.69 31.65
N VAL A 49 -10.11 -19.80 31.63
CA VAL A 49 -9.23 -19.52 30.49
C VAL A 49 -7.79 -19.72 30.95
N GLN A 50 -6.99 -20.41 30.13
CA GLN A 50 -5.56 -20.63 30.39
C GLN A 50 -4.76 -20.49 29.10
N LEU A 51 -3.73 -19.65 29.10
CA LEU A 51 -2.71 -19.64 28.07
C LEU A 51 -1.58 -20.58 28.47
N SER A 52 -1.16 -21.46 27.56
CA SER A 52 -0.08 -22.42 27.82
C SER A 52 0.96 -22.45 26.71
N VAL A 53 2.24 -22.56 27.06
CA VAL A 53 3.38 -22.58 26.15
C VAL A 53 4.18 -23.85 26.42
N LYS A 54 4.45 -24.65 25.39
CA LYS A 54 5.12 -25.97 25.51
C LYS A 54 4.51 -26.89 26.60
N GLY A 55 3.20 -26.78 26.82
CA GLY A 55 2.46 -27.55 27.83
C GLY A 55 2.35 -26.88 29.22
N GLN A 56 3.27 -25.98 29.57
CA GLN A 56 3.25 -25.24 30.84
C GLN A 56 2.23 -24.09 30.80
N ALA A 57 1.48 -23.88 31.88
CA ALA A 57 0.60 -22.72 32.03
C ALA A 57 1.43 -21.45 32.22
N VAL A 58 1.14 -20.40 31.44
CA VAL A 58 1.84 -19.09 31.51
C VAL A 58 0.92 -17.94 31.91
N ALA A 59 -0.39 -18.05 31.65
CA ALA A 59 -1.40 -17.10 32.15
C ALA A 59 -2.74 -17.81 32.39
N HIS A 60 -3.54 -17.25 33.28
CA HIS A 60 -4.91 -17.68 33.62
C HIS A 60 -5.88 -16.49 33.49
N SER A 61 -7.18 -16.72 33.71
CA SER A 61 -8.19 -15.66 33.86
C SER A 61 -7.72 -14.53 34.80
N HIS A 62 -7.85 -13.28 34.37
CA HIS A 62 -7.41 -12.06 35.09
C HIS A 62 -5.89 -11.99 35.37
N SER A 63 -5.04 -12.42 34.42
CA SER A 63 -3.60 -12.20 34.48
C SER A 63 -3.03 -11.75 33.13
N THR A 64 -1.99 -10.92 33.17
CA THR A 64 -1.30 -10.43 31.98
C THR A 64 -0.43 -11.53 31.34
N VAL A 65 -0.23 -11.44 30.02
CA VAL A 65 0.68 -12.36 29.32
C VAL A 65 2.12 -12.08 29.77
N PRO A 66 2.91 -13.05 30.27
CA PRO A 66 4.27 -12.79 30.74
C PRO A 66 5.17 -12.14 29.67
N SER A 67 5.98 -11.16 30.09
CA SER A 67 6.95 -10.48 29.24
C SER A 67 8.05 -11.43 28.75
N GLY A 68 8.48 -11.27 27.50
CA GLY A 68 9.54 -12.09 26.89
C GLY A 68 9.07 -13.38 26.22
N LEU A 69 7.78 -13.72 26.31
CA LEU A 69 7.20 -14.80 25.51
C LEU A 69 7.21 -14.46 24.01
N ARG A 70 7.46 -15.47 23.16
CA ARG A 70 7.42 -15.37 21.70
C ARG A 70 7.09 -16.73 21.07
N GLY A 71 6.34 -16.72 19.98
CA GLY A 71 6.03 -17.92 19.19
C GLY A 71 4.61 -18.44 19.44
N GLN A 72 4.35 -19.72 19.17
CA GLN A 72 3.00 -20.28 19.33
C GLN A 72 2.70 -20.63 20.79
N ALA A 73 1.53 -20.21 21.24
CA ALA A 73 0.90 -20.61 22.50
C ALA A 73 -0.42 -21.33 22.22
N LEU A 74 -0.88 -22.10 23.19
CA LEU A 74 -2.14 -22.84 23.18
C LEU A 74 -3.09 -22.21 24.20
N LEU A 75 -4.09 -21.48 23.71
CA LEU A 75 -5.19 -20.97 24.51
C LEU A 75 -6.17 -22.12 24.75
N LYS A 76 -6.47 -22.40 26.01
CA LYS A 76 -7.46 -23.39 26.44
C LYS A 76 -8.60 -22.67 27.14
N VAL A 77 -9.84 -23.05 26.81
CA VAL A 77 -11.05 -22.51 27.45
C VAL A 77 -11.97 -23.66 27.80
N TRP A 78 -12.50 -23.66 29.03
CA TRP A 78 -13.50 -24.64 29.46
C TRP A 78 -14.55 -24.02 30.38
N GLY A 79 -15.77 -24.56 30.34
CA GLY A 79 -16.83 -24.31 31.30
C GLY A 79 -17.12 -25.60 32.09
N ASN A 80 -17.32 -25.48 33.41
CA ASN A 80 -17.68 -26.55 34.36
C ASN A 80 -16.89 -27.86 34.16
N ARG A 81 -15.77 -28.03 34.87
CA ARG A 81 -14.84 -29.16 34.64
C ARG A 81 -15.27 -30.46 35.33
N GLN A 82 -16.23 -30.43 36.25
CA GLN A 82 -16.73 -31.63 36.93
C GLN A 82 -18.19 -31.92 36.56
N LEU A 83 -18.55 -33.19 36.33
CA LEU A 83 -19.93 -33.59 36.01
C LEU A 83 -20.95 -33.30 37.14
N THR A 84 -20.47 -32.98 38.34
CA THR A 84 -21.26 -32.55 39.50
C THR A 84 -21.69 -31.07 39.42
N GLU A 85 -21.07 -30.26 38.56
CA GLU A 85 -21.37 -28.82 38.43
C GLU A 85 -22.54 -28.57 37.45
N ARG A 86 -23.69 -28.16 37.99
CA ARG A 86 -24.86 -27.73 37.18
C ARG A 86 -24.45 -26.57 36.25
N GLY A 87 -24.53 -26.75 34.94
CA GLY A 87 -24.15 -25.74 33.94
C GLY A 87 -23.82 -26.37 32.59
N TYR A 88 -23.17 -25.61 31.71
CA TYR A 88 -22.80 -26.07 30.37
C TYR A 88 -21.33 -26.51 30.30
N ILE A 89 -21.12 -27.82 30.14
CA ILE A 89 -19.78 -28.42 30.10
C ILE A 89 -19.21 -28.29 28.68
N PHE A 90 -18.05 -27.64 28.55
CA PHE A 90 -17.28 -27.60 27.30
C PHE A 90 -15.78 -27.48 27.60
N HIS A 91 -14.93 -27.98 26.71
CA HIS A 91 -13.48 -27.77 26.75
C HIS A 91 -12.94 -27.75 25.32
N ASN A 92 -12.21 -26.69 24.96
CA ASN A 92 -11.67 -26.49 23.62
C ASN A 92 -10.34 -25.73 23.69
N TYR A 93 -9.54 -25.81 22.62
CA TYR A 93 -8.25 -25.16 22.54
C TYR A 93 -7.96 -24.62 21.13
N THR A 94 -7.26 -23.49 21.06
CA THR A 94 -6.79 -22.87 19.81
C THR A 94 -5.34 -22.47 19.93
N THR A 95 -4.60 -22.54 18.81
CA THR A 95 -3.24 -22.01 18.73
C THR A 95 -3.29 -20.52 18.42
N ILE A 96 -2.53 -19.73 19.19
CA ILE A 96 -2.43 -18.27 19.08
C ILE A 96 -0.95 -17.90 18.98
N THR A 97 -0.64 -16.89 18.17
CA THR A 97 0.74 -16.38 18.06
C THR A 97 0.98 -15.32 19.13
N VAL A 98 2.05 -15.47 19.92
CA VAL A 98 2.51 -14.48 20.90
C VAL A 98 3.67 -13.68 20.31
N GLU A 99 3.52 -12.37 20.25
CA GLU A 99 4.56 -11.42 19.85
C GLU A 99 5.27 -10.87 21.10
N SER A 100 6.61 -10.80 21.06
CA SER A 100 7.41 -10.22 22.14
C SER A 100 7.32 -8.68 22.24
N LYS A 101 6.64 -8.04 21.28
CA LYS A 101 6.56 -6.57 21.11
C LYS A 101 5.40 -5.97 21.93
N GLY A 102 5.57 -5.94 23.25
CA GLY A 102 4.59 -5.38 24.20
C GLY A 102 4.54 -3.84 24.32
N SER A 103 5.07 -3.09 23.36
CA SER A 103 5.02 -1.61 23.32
C SER A 103 5.50 -1.06 21.98
N ALA A 104 5.11 0.16 21.66
CA ALA A 104 5.70 0.97 20.58
C ALA A 104 6.61 2.06 21.15
N VAL A 105 7.62 2.46 20.37
CA VAL A 105 8.57 3.51 20.73
C VAL A 105 8.67 4.48 19.56
N PHE A 106 8.55 5.78 19.85
CA PHE A 106 8.65 6.84 18.86
C PHE A 106 9.85 7.74 19.19
N ILE A 107 10.72 7.98 18.22
CA ILE A 107 11.92 8.81 18.36
C ILE A 107 11.71 10.10 17.54
N GLN A 108 11.82 11.24 18.19
CA GLN A 108 11.65 12.57 17.60
C GLN A 108 12.91 13.41 17.81
N THR A 109 13.40 14.02 16.74
CA THR A 109 14.44 15.05 16.77
C THR A 109 13.81 16.44 16.66
N ASP A 110 14.49 17.50 17.14
CA ASP A 110 14.00 18.87 16.98
C ASP A 110 14.12 19.41 15.54
N LYS A 111 14.98 18.82 14.71
CA LYS A 111 15.17 19.15 13.28
C LYS A 111 15.43 17.88 12.47
N PRO A 112 15.18 17.89 11.14
CA PRO A 112 15.62 16.83 10.24
C PRO A 112 17.09 16.99 9.79
N ILE A 113 17.59 18.24 9.75
CA ILE A 113 18.93 18.59 9.25
C ILE A 113 19.67 19.44 10.29
N TYR A 114 20.93 19.10 10.56
CA TYR A 114 21.81 19.78 11.50
C TYR A 114 23.11 20.27 10.85
N LYS A 115 23.80 21.17 11.54
CA LYS A 115 25.08 21.78 11.14
C LYS A 115 26.17 21.38 12.15
N PRO A 116 27.46 21.56 11.81
CA PRO A 116 28.53 21.55 12.81
C PRO A 116 28.22 22.47 14.00
N LYS A 117 28.67 22.09 15.20
CA LYS A 117 28.39 22.74 16.49
C LYS A 117 26.91 22.84 16.92
N HIS A 118 25.96 22.30 16.17
CA HIS A 118 24.57 22.21 16.65
C HIS A 118 24.44 21.14 17.75
N LYS A 119 23.50 21.35 18.68
CA LYS A 119 23.02 20.31 19.58
C LYS A 119 21.80 19.63 18.96
N VAL A 120 21.85 18.32 18.77
CA VAL A 120 20.69 17.48 18.44
C VAL A 120 19.88 17.33 19.72
N LEU A 121 18.60 17.69 19.71
CA LEU A 121 17.68 17.44 20.83
C LEU A 121 16.77 16.28 20.46
N ILE A 122 16.66 15.30 21.36
CA ILE A 122 16.02 14.01 21.11
C ILE A 122 14.94 13.79 22.18
N LYS A 123 13.75 13.38 21.74
CA LYS A 123 12.69 12.87 22.60
C LYS A 123 12.32 11.46 22.20
N VAL A 124 12.25 10.56 23.18
CA VAL A 124 11.80 9.19 23.00
C VAL A 124 10.52 8.99 23.82
N TYR A 125 9.46 8.53 23.15
CA TYR A 125 8.15 8.26 23.76
C TYR A 125 7.89 6.75 23.73
N THR A 126 7.63 6.14 24.89
CA THR A 126 7.27 4.72 25.00
C THR A 126 5.80 4.55 25.38
N VAL A 127 5.04 3.83 24.56
CA VAL A 127 3.60 3.61 24.76
C VAL A 127 3.21 2.14 24.66
N ALA A 128 2.14 1.77 25.36
CA ALA A 128 1.46 0.48 25.25
C ALA A 128 0.57 0.43 23.98
N PRO A 129 0.05 -0.76 23.60
CA PRO A 129 -0.81 -0.91 22.42
C PRO A 129 -2.14 -0.13 22.47
N ASP A 130 -2.56 0.32 23.65
CA ASP A 130 -3.71 1.21 23.89
C ASP A 130 -3.34 2.71 23.79
N MET A 131 -2.12 3.01 23.32
CA MET A 131 -1.51 4.33 23.21
C MET A 131 -1.24 5.05 24.56
N ARG A 132 -1.33 4.36 25.71
CA ARG A 132 -0.97 4.94 27.01
C ARG A 132 0.54 4.90 27.28
N PRO A 133 1.10 5.88 28.01
CA PRO A 133 2.54 5.92 28.30
C PRO A 133 3.00 4.81 29.26
N ILE A 134 4.22 4.30 29.07
CA ILE A 134 4.84 3.32 29.97
C ILE A 134 6.11 3.90 30.61
N ASN A 135 6.14 3.97 31.95
CA ASN A 135 7.26 4.56 32.70
C ASN A 135 8.39 3.56 33.05
N GLU A 136 8.07 2.27 33.19
CA GLU A 136 8.91 1.31 33.91
C GLU A 136 9.95 0.58 33.05
N LYS A 137 9.87 0.73 31.72
CA LYS A 137 10.78 0.05 30.79
C LYS A 137 12.11 0.80 30.70
N TYR A 138 13.21 0.14 31.04
CA TYR A 138 14.55 0.63 30.76
C TYR A 138 14.82 0.69 29.25
N LEU A 139 15.48 1.75 28.80
CA LEU A 139 15.90 1.92 27.41
C LEU A 139 17.43 1.97 27.31
N ASN A 140 17.98 1.33 26.28
CA ASN A 140 19.35 1.61 25.82
C ASN A 140 19.25 2.45 24.54
N GLU A 141 20.07 3.49 24.42
CA GLU A 141 20.18 4.26 23.17
C GLU A 141 21.61 4.18 22.63
N LEU A 142 21.74 4.04 21.32
CA LEU A 142 22.98 3.99 20.58
C LEU A 142 22.94 5.00 19.43
N PHE A 143 23.94 5.88 19.40
CA PHE A 143 24.10 6.90 18.36
C PHE A 143 25.17 6.45 17.37
N GLN A 144 24.86 6.46 16.07
CA GLN A 144 25.73 5.94 15.01
C GLN A 144 25.98 6.98 13.91
N ASP A 145 27.25 7.14 13.52
CA ASP A 145 27.66 8.05 12.44
C ASP A 145 27.43 7.43 11.03
N PRO A 146 27.55 8.22 9.95
CA PRO A 146 27.34 7.75 8.57
C PRO A 146 28.32 6.65 8.10
N ARG A 147 29.37 6.36 8.88
CA ARG A 147 30.35 5.29 8.62
C ARG A 147 30.07 4.02 9.43
N GLY A 148 29.00 4.01 10.23
CA GLY A 148 28.66 2.92 11.14
C GLY A 148 29.36 2.98 12.49
N SER A 149 30.08 4.06 12.80
CA SER A 149 30.83 4.24 14.06
C SER A 149 29.88 4.53 15.21
N ARG A 150 30.07 3.84 16.35
CA ARG A 150 29.28 4.04 17.57
C ARG A 150 29.81 5.25 18.35
N MET A 151 29.10 6.37 18.28
CA MET A 151 29.58 7.66 18.81
C MET A 151 29.30 7.83 20.30
N ILE A 152 28.17 7.33 20.78
CA ILE A 152 27.82 7.26 22.21
C ILE A 152 26.77 6.16 22.42
N GLN A 153 26.81 5.53 23.59
CA GLN A 153 25.77 4.59 24.04
C GLN A 153 25.33 4.95 25.45
N TRP A 154 24.03 5.19 25.63
CA TRP A 154 23.38 5.27 26.93
C TRP A 154 22.75 3.92 27.28
N LYS A 155 22.80 3.53 28.56
CA LYS A 155 22.26 2.26 29.05
C LYS A 155 21.34 2.51 30.24
N SER A 156 20.30 1.70 30.37
CA SER A 156 19.37 1.73 31.51
C SER A 156 18.74 3.12 31.77
N LEU A 157 18.42 3.86 30.72
CA LEU A 157 17.69 5.12 30.81
C LEU A 157 16.28 4.87 31.38
N LYS A 158 15.82 5.76 32.25
CA LYS A 158 14.45 5.78 32.81
C LYS A 158 13.67 6.96 32.23
N SER A 159 12.35 6.83 32.07
CA SER A 159 11.49 7.96 31.71
C SER A 159 11.47 9.00 32.83
N VAL A 160 11.48 10.29 32.46
CA VAL A 160 11.41 11.41 33.42
C VAL A 160 9.99 11.59 33.95
N CYS A 161 9.01 11.54 33.06
CA CYS A 161 7.61 11.27 33.34
C CYS A 161 7.01 10.59 32.11
N CYS A 162 5.85 9.95 32.28
CA CYS A 162 4.86 9.89 31.21
C CYS A 162 5.37 9.11 29.97
N GLY A 163 6.24 8.13 30.16
CA GLY A 163 6.91 7.37 29.09
C GLY A 163 7.92 8.16 28.24
N ILE A 164 8.30 9.38 28.65
CA ILE A 164 9.19 10.30 27.92
C ILE A 164 10.62 10.24 28.47
N VAL A 165 11.60 10.08 27.58
CA VAL A 165 13.01 10.35 27.84
C VAL A 165 13.44 11.55 26.98
N ASN A 166 14.08 12.55 27.60
CA ASN A 166 14.67 13.69 26.91
C ASN A 166 16.20 13.54 26.89
N MET A 167 16.83 13.68 25.72
CA MET A 167 18.27 13.54 25.52
C MET A 167 18.81 14.64 24.59
N SER A 168 20.13 14.80 24.58
CA SER A 168 20.76 15.75 23.64
C SER A 168 22.21 15.39 23.33
N PHE A 169 22.59 15.44 22.06
CA PHE A 169 23.94 15.14 21.58
C PHE A 169 24.57 16.38 20.92
N PRO A 170 25.73 16.88 21.39
CA PRO A 170 26.44 17.97 20.73
C PRO A 170 27.23 17.45 19.52
N LEU A 171 26.99 18.01 18.34
CA LEU A 171 27.82 17.75 17.16
C LEU A 171 29.15 18.49 17.25
N SER A 172 30.21 17.85 16.75
CA SER A 172 31.55 18.44 16.64
C SER A 172 31.57 19.69 15.74
N ASP A 173 32.69 20.42 15.76
CA ASP A 173 32.99 21.48 14.77
C ASP A 173 33.34 20.91 13.39
N GLN A 174 33.85 19.67 13.35
CA GLN A 174 34.14 18.88 12.16
C GLN A 174 33.46 17.50 12.25
N PRO A 175 32.11 17.44 12.15
CA PRO A 175 31.38 16.17 12.14
C PRO A 175 31.49 15.49 10.78
N VAL A 176 31.28 14.17 10.74
CA VAL A 176 31.07 13.44 9.48
C VAL A 176 29.73 13.89 8.88
N PHE A 177 29.75 14.35 7.62
CA PHE A 177 28.54 14.72 6.90
C PHE A 177 27.82 13.49 6.31
N GLY A 178 26.50 13.56 6.18
CA GLY A 178 25.64 12.49 5.69
C GLY A 178 24.51 12.14 6.66
N GLU A 179 23.88 10.97 6.47
CA GLU A 179 22.79 10.47 7.32
C GLU A 179 23.33 9.80 8.59
N TRP A 180 22.87 10.28 9.74
CA TRP A 180 23.18 9.75 11.07
C TRP A 180 21.98 8.98 11.62
N PHE A 181 22.23 7.97 12.46
CA PHE A 181 21.19 7.10 12.99
C PHE A 181 21.15 7.08 14.53
N ILE A 182 19.94 7.20 15.06
CA ILE A 182 19.59 6.98 16.46
C ILE A 182 18.94 5.61 16.56
N PHE A 183 19.45 4.72 17.41
CA PHE A 183 18.87 3.40 17.69
C PHE A 183 18.47 3.31 19.16
N VAL A 184 17.21 2.98 19.43
CA VAL A 184 16.68 2.79 20.78
C VAL A 184 16.24 1.33 20.95
N GLU A 185 16.79 0.66 21.93
CA GLU A 185 16.42 -0.71 22.32
C GLU A 185 15.51 -0.68 23.55
N VAL A 186 14.35 -1.34 23.46
CA VAL A 186 13.42 -1.55 24.56
C VAL A 186 12.99 -3.01 24.57
N GLN A 187 13.26 -3.73 25.67
CA GLN A 187 12.91 -5.15 25.84
C GLN A 187 13.39 -6.05 24.67
N GLY A 188 14.60 -5.80 24.15
CA GLY A 188 15.15 -6.55 23.02
C GLY A 188 14.45 -6.27 21.68
N GLN A 189 13.75 -5.15 21.55
CA GLN A 189 13.21 -4.63 20.29
C GLN A 189 13.91 -3.31 19.96
N THR A 190 14.51 -3.21 18.78
CA THR A 190 15.25 -2.02 18.34
C THR A 190 14.39 -1.17 17.41
N TYR A 191 14.36 0.13 17.69
CA TYR A 191 13.70 1.18 16.91
C TYR A 191 14.75 2.14 16.39
N ASN A 192 14.59 2.68 15.18
CA ASN A 192 15.54 3.60 14.59
C ASN A 192 14.90 4.89 14.09
N LYS A 193 15.71 5.95 14.05
CA LYS A 193 15.37 7.23 13.44
C LYS A 193 16.64 7.87 12.88
N SER A 194 16.58 8.36 11.65
CA SER A 194 17.67 9.11 11.05
C SER A 194 17.43 10.63 11.04
N PHE A 195 18.54 11.36 10.90
CA PHE A 195 18.62 12.79 10.64
C PHE A 195 19.89 13.06 9.83
N GLU A 196 19.96 14.19 9.12
CA GLU A 196 21.12 14.52 8.28
C GLU A 196 22.03 15.57 8.93
N VAL A 197 23.34 15.44 8.73
CA VAL A 197 24.33 16.47 9.07
C VAL A 197 24.98 16.98 7.80
N GLN A 198 24.77 18.26 7.49
CA GLN A 198 25.30 18.92 6.29
C GLN A 198 26.14 20.16 6.63
N LYS A 199 27.04 20.54 5.72
CA LYS A 199 27.70 21.85 5.73
C LYS A 199 26.71 22.93 5.23
N TYR A 200 25.68 23.20 6.01
CA TYR A 200 24.60 24.13 5.65
C TYR A 200 25.13 25.57 5.47
N VAL A 201 25.29 25.97 4.22
CA VAL A 201 25.35 27.37 3.80
C VAL A 201 23.90 27.85 3.68
N ILE A 202 23.60 29.06 4.16
CA ILE A 202 22.26 29.63 3.99
C ILE A 202 22.04 29.90 2.48
N PRO A 203 20.98 29.36 1.85
CA PRO A 203 20.68 29.64 0.45
C PRO A 203 20.41 31.14 0.29
N LYS A 204 21.12 31.80 -0.63
CA LYS A 204 20.96 33.25 -0.88
C LYS A 204 19.59 33.61 -1.46
N PHE A 205 18.98 32.65 -2.16
CA PHE A 205 17.67 32.75 -2.77
C PHE A 205 17.00 31.37 -2.80
N GLU A 206 15.68 31.39 -2.78
CA GLU A 206 14.81 30.23 -2.91
C GLU A 206 14.54 29.95 -4.40
N LEU A 207 14.36 28.66 -4.73
CA LEU A 207 13.95 28.19 -6.06
C LEU A 207 12.75 27.26 -5.92
N VAL A 208 11.63 27.61 -6.55
CA VAL A 208 10.41 26.79 -6.59
C VAL A 208 10.08 26.49 -8.06
N ILE A 209 10.03 25.20 -8.39
CA ILE A 209 9.48 24.71 -9.66
C ILE A 209 7.96 24.64 -9.48
N VAL A 210 7.21 25.09 -10.48
CA VAL A 210 5.75 24.91 -10.55
C VAL A 210 5.45 24.15 -11.85
N PRO A 211 5.35 22.82 -11.79
CA PRO A 211 5.03 21.97 -12.93
C PRO A 211 3.51 21.66 -13.01
N PRO A 212 3.03 21.03 -14.09
CA PRO A 212 1.70 20.42 -14.09
C PRO A 212 1.63 19.23 -13.11
N PRO A 213 0.46 18.92 -12.52
CA PRO A 213 0.29 17.81 -11.58
C PRO A 213 0.43 16.43 -12.25
N TYR A 214 -0.05 16.31 -13.49
CA TYR A 214 0.06 15.10 -14.31
C TYR A 214 0.02 15.48 -15.79
N ILE A 215 0.66 14.67 -16.63
CA ILE A 215 0.65 14.89 -18.08
C ILE A 215 -0.62 14.27 -18.70
N ARG A 216 -1.37 15.09 -19.42
CA ARG A 216 -2.66 14.74 -20.04
C ARG A 216 -2.51 14.03 -21.38
N ASP A 217 -1.59 14.51 -22.22
CA ASP A 217 -1.32 13.96 -23.54
C ASP A 217 0.19 13.95 -23.81
N LEU A 218 0.75 12.75 -23.98
CA LEU A 218 2.17 12.50 -24.22
C LEU A 218 2.71 13.13 -25.51
N SER A 219 1.85 13.38 -26.51
CA SER A 219 2.20 14.01 -27.78
C SER A 219 2.28 15.55 -27.71
N SER A 220 1.59 16.11 -26.71
CA SER A 220 1.54 17.55 -26.44
C SER A 220 2.78 18.04 -25.68
N CYS A 221 2.85 19.34 -25.45
CA CYS A 221 3.79 19.95 -24.52
C CYS A 221 3.00 20.81 -23.53
N GLU A 222 3.17 20.58 -22.24
CA GLU A 222 2.55 21.38 -21.19
C GLU A 222 3.47 22.53 -20.77
N GLN A 223 2.96 23.51 -20.02
CA GLN A 223 3.76 24.66 -19.55
C GLN A 223 4.06 24.52 -18.06
N ALA A 224 5.34 24.60 -17.71
CA ALA A 224 5.84 24.66 -16.35
C ALA A 224 6.63 25.96 -16.15
N SER A 225 6.91 26.32 -14.89
CA SER A 225 7.71 27.51 -14.57
C SER A 225 8.70 27.26 -13.44
N VAL A 226 9.75 28.09 -13.38
CA VAL A 226 10.66 28.18 -12.23
C VAL A 226 10.62 29.61 -11.72
N THR A 227 10.33 29.77 -10.43
CA THR A 227 10.43 31.04 -9.73
C THR A 227 11.70 31.08 -8.89
N ALA A 228 12.32 32.26 -8.81
CA ALA A 228 13.60 32.48 -8.13
C ALA A 228 13.56 33.80 -7.36
N ARG A 229 13.66 33.72 -6.03
CA ARG A 229 13.43 34.87 -5.13
C ARG A 229 14.48 34.92 -4.02
N TYR A 230 15.16 36.06 -3.86
CA TYR A 230 16.07 36.26 -2.74
C TYR A 230 15.35 36.15 -1.41
N THR A 231 16.06 35.77 -0.34
CA THR A 231 15.49 35.64 1.01
C THR A 231 14.88 36.95 1.56
N PHE A 232 15.33 38.09 1.05
CA PHE A 232 14.78 39.44 1.31
C PHE A 232 13.67 39.85 0.30
N GLY A 233 13.11 38.90 -0.45
CA GLY A 233 11.87 39.05 -1.20
C GLY A 233 11.96 39.65 -2.62
N LYS A 234 13.13 40.05 -3.10
CA LYS A 234 13.32 40.56 -4.49
C LYS A 234 13.47 39.41 -5.52
N PRO A 235 13.10 39.60 -6.79
CA PRO A 235 13.32 38.63 -7.85
C PRO A 235 14.82 38.41 -8.10
N VAL A 236 15.21 37.18 -8.45
CA VAL A 236 16.57 36.84 -8.92
C VAL A 236 16.67 37.05 -10.42
N THR A 237 17.70 37.75 -10.87
CA THR A 237 18.05 37.85 -12.29
C THR A 237 19.30 37.03 -12.58
N GLY A 238 19.27 36.21 -13.63
CA GLY A 238 20.41 35.38 -14.01
C GLY A 238 20.09 34.35 -15.07
N LYS A 239 20.89 33.27 -15.10
CA LYS A 239 20.78 32.17 -16.06
C LYS A 239 20.13 30.95 -15.38
N LEU A 240 19.02 30.48 -15.95
CA LEU A 240 18.34 29.24 -15.58
C LEU A 240 18.74 28.12 -16.54
N THR A 241 19.08 26.96 -15.99
CA THR A 241 19.20 25.70 -16.73
C THR A 241 18.28 24.67 -16.06
N VAL A 242 17.37 24.09 -16.84
CA VAL A 242 16.46 23.02 -16.43
C VAL A 242 16.86 21.73 -17.16
N ASN A 243 17.05 20.63 -16.43
CA ASN A 243 17.26 19.29 -16.98
C ASN A 243 16.07 18.41 -16.59
N MET A 244 15.42 17.78 -17.57
CA MET A 244 14.21 16.98 -17.39
C MET A 244 14.44 15.56 -17.89
N THR A 245 14.04 14.55 -17.11
CA THR A 245 13.94 13.14 -17.54
C THR A 245 12.57 12.57 -17.19
N VAL A 246 12.13 11.55 -17.91
CA VAL A 246 11.01 10.69 -17.49
C VAL A 246 11.58 9.47 -16.79
N ASN A 247 11.12 9.18 -15.58
CA ASN A 247 11.61 8.07 -14.75
C ASN A 247 10.45 7.11 -14.41
N GLY A 248 10.48 5.90 -14.98
CA GLY A 248 9.50 4.83 -14.73
C GLY A 248 10.03 3.76 -13.78
N VAL A 249 9.19 3.31 -12.84
CA VAL A 249 9.54 2.23 -11.90
C VAL A 249 8.89 0.92 -12.35
N GLY A 250 9.57 0.19 -13.24
CA GLY A 250 9.15 -1.12 -13.73
C GLY A 250 9.59 -2.26 -12.80
N TYR A 251 8.78 -3.33 -12.73
CA TYR A 251 9.01 -4.49 -11.85
C TYR A 251 10.36 -5.20 -12.06
N TYR A 252 10.95 -5.09 -13.25
CA TYR A 252 12.24 -5.71 -13.59
C TYR A 252 13.35 -4.71 -13.94
N ARG A 253 13.02 -3.43 -14.11
CA ARG A 253 13.98 -2.39 -14.55
C ARG A 253 13.40 -1.00 -14.29
N HIS A 254 14.25 -0.07 -13.88
CA HIS A 254 13.95 1.36 -13.94
C HIS A 254 14.09 1.84 -15.39
N GLU A 255 13.03 2.40 -15.95
CA GLU A 255 13.01 2.97 -17.30
C GLU A 255 13.36 4.46 -17.20
N MET A 256 14.60 4.80 -17.55
CA MET A 256 15.02 6.20 -17.70
C MET A 256 14.86 6.64 -19.14
N GLY A 257 14.16 7.76 -19.33
CA GLY A 257 14.05 8.48 -20.58
C GLY A 257 15.31 9.28 -20.93
N GLN A 258 15.31 9.88 -22.11
CA GLN A 258 16.38 10.76 -22.56
C GLN A 258 16.35 12.09 -21.77
N PRO A 259 17.50 12.62 -21.31
CA PRO A 259 17.55 13.91 -20.63
C PRO A 259 17.40 15.08 -21.62
N VAL A 260 16.40 15.93 -21.40
CA VAL A 260 16.18 17.16 -22.17
C VAL A 260 16.60 18.36 -21.34
N ILE A 261 17.64 19.06 -21.79
CA ILE A 261 18.19 20.25 -21.12
C ILE A 261 17.73 21.51 -21.85
N LYS A 262 17.09 22.44 -21.13
CA LYS A 262 16.74 23.78 -21.61
C LYS A 262 17.47 24.84 -20.80
N THR A 263 17.91 25.91 -21.44
CA THR A 263 18.66 27.02 -20.79
C THR A 263 18.12 28.35 -21.29
N MET A 264 17.90 29.30 -20.37
CA MET A 264 17.26 30.60 -20.62
C MET A 264 17.69 31.64 -19.58
N GLU A 265 17.34 32.91 -19.80
CA GLU A 265 17.38 33.92 -18.74
C GLU A 265 16.17 33.79 -17.82
N ILE A 266 16.36 34.11 -16.53
CA ILE A 266 15.29 34.26 -15.54
C ILE A 266 15.34 35.66 -14.93
N LYS A 267 14.16 36.27 -14.75
CA LYS A 267 13.95 37.59 -14.12
C LYS A 267 12.83 37.45 -13.09
N GLY A 268 13.12 36.80 -11.96
CA GLY A 268 12.16 36.42 -10.92
C GLY A 268 11.32 35.18 -11.24
N SER A 269 10.84 35.05 -12.48
CA SER A 269 10.21 33.83 -13.00
C SER A 269 10.63 33.58 -14.45
N ALA A 270 10.57 32.32 -14.89
CA ALA A 270 10.73 31.91 -16.28
C ALA A 270 9.86 30.66 -16.56
N ASN A 271 9.16 30.67 -17.69
CA ASN A 271 8.31 29.56 -18.13
C ASN A 271 9.04 28.70 -19.17
N PHE A 272 8.83 27.38 -19.13
CA PHE A 272 9.41 26.42 -20.06
C PHE A 272 8.36 25.41 -20.53
N SER A 273 8.53 24.88 -21.75
CA SER A 273 7.70 23.81 -22.29
C SER A 273 8.18 22.44 -21.82
N LEU A 274 7.24 21.61 -21.37
CA LEU A 274 7.44 20.26 -20.86
C LEU A 274 6.86 19.25 -21.86
N CYS A 275 7.73 18.66 -22.69
CA CYS A 275 7.35 17.82 -23.83
C CYS A 275 7.74 16.36 -23.55
N VAL A 276 6.79 15.51 -23.13
CA VAL A 276 7.10 14.13 -22.71
C VAL A 276 7.65 13.27 -23.86
N LYS A 277 7.12 13.41 -25.07
CA LYS A 277 7.60 12.69 -26.28
C LYS A 277 9.11 12.80 -26.55
N ASP A 278 9.76 13.89 -26.14
CA ASP A 278 11.18 14.12 -26.39
C ASP A 278 12.07 13.32 -25.40
N MET A 279 11.50 12.99 -24.23
CA MET A 279 12.15 12.25 -23.14
C MET A 279 11.76 10.77 -23.13
N MET A 280 10.52 10.42 -23.49
CA MET A 280 9.97 9.08 -23.36
C MET A 280 10.59 8.10 -24.39
N PRO A 281 11.07 6.91 -23.99
CA PRO A 281 11.53 5.91 -24.95
C PRO A 281 10.40 5.44 -25.87
N LEU A 282 10.74 5.06 -27.11
CA LEU A 282 9.74 4.70 -28.14
C LEU A 282 8.97 3.40 -27.82
N ASP A 283 9.63 2.42 -27.20
CA ASP A 283 9.11 1.05 -26.99
C ASP A 283 8.48 0.84 -25.60
N VAL A 284 7.91 1.90 -25.01
CA VAL A 284 7.35 1.87 -23.66
C VAL A 284 5.99 1.14 -23.60
N ALA A 285 5.85 0.23 -22.64
CA ALA A 285 4.67 -0.63 -22.49
C ALA A 285 3.36 0.13 -22.19
N ASP A 286 2.22 -0.37 -22.69
CA ASP A 286 0.88 0.24 -22.54
C ASP A 286 0.41 0.49 -21.09
N HIS A 287 1.06 -0.15 -20.10
CA HIS A 287 0.77 0.01 -18.67
C HIS A 287 1.81 0.86 -17.92
N PHE A 288 2.67 1.59 -18.63
CA PHE A 288 3.73 2.42 -18.04
C PHE A 288 3.19 3.45 -17.05
N ARG A 289 3.90 3.54 -15.92
CA ARG A 289 3.74 4.56 -14.88
C ARG A 289 5.12 5.05 -14.45
N GLY A 290 5.28 6.37 -14.43
CA GLY A 290 6.48 7.06 -13.97
C GLY A 290 6.18 8.51 -13.63
N THR A 291 7.22 9.29 -13.37
CA THR A 291 7.12 10.74 -13.16
C THR A 291 8.10 11.49 -14.06
N VAL A 292 7.89 12.79 -14.24
CA VAL A 292 8.94 13.68 -14.76
C VAL A 292 9.81 14.11 -13.58
N SER A 293 11.10 13.85 -13.66
CA SER A 293 12.10 14.39 -12.75
C SER A 293 12.71 15.67 -13.36
N ILE A 294 12.57 16.79 -12.66
CA ILE A 294 12.93 18.13 -13.10
C ILE A 294 14.00 18.70 -12.17
N TRP A 295 15.23 18.86 -12.68
CA TRP A 295 16.33 19.54 -11.99
C TRP A 295 16.45 20.98 -12.49
N ALA A 296 16.20 21.97 -11.63
CA ALA A 296 16.36 23.39 -11.96
C ALA A 296 17.59 23.98 -11.27
N SER A 297 18.48 24.59 -12.05
CA SER A 297 19.72 25.24 -11.60
C SER A 297 19.73 26.70 -12.03
N VAL A 298 19.72 27.64 -11.09
CA VAL A 298 19.85 29.08 -11.38
C VAL A 298 21.19 29.61 -10.90
N THR A 299 21.87 30.35 -11.77
CA THR A 299 23.05 31.15 -11.44
C THR A 299 22.68 32.62 -11.57
N SER A 300 22.61 33.34 -10.45
CA SER A 300 22.42 34.79 -10.39
C SER A 300 23.63 35.54 -10.99
N ILE A 301 23.40 36.78 -11.44
CA ILE A 301 24.45 37.75 -11.79
C ILE A 301 25.51 37.87 -10.68
N ASP A 302 25.13 37.72 -9.40
CA ASP A 302 26.02 37.77 -8.22
C ASP A 302 26.97 36.55 -8.10
N GLY A 303 27.27 35.86 -9.20
CA GLY A 303 28.00 34.58 -9.25
C GLY A 303 27.36 33.44 -8.45
N SER A 304 26.14 33.65 -7.95
CA SER A 304 25.56 32.86 -6.87
C SER A 304 24.62 31.80 -7.45
N ARG A 305 24.97 30.53 -7.27
CA ARG A 305 24.22 29.39 -7.81
C ARG A 305 23.35 28.73 -6.74
N GLN A 306 22.16 28.28 -7.11
CA GLN A 306 21.31 27.37 -6.34
C GLN A 306 20.73 26.29 -7.28
N THR A 307 20.30 25.17 -6.70
CA THR A 307 19.71 24.03 -7.40
C THR A 307 18.52 23.49 -6.62
N THR A 308 17.44 23.14 -7.30
CA THR A 308 16.25 22.50 -6.73
C THR A 308 15.80 21.34 -7.63
N PHE A 309 14.96 20.47 -7.09
CA PHE A 309 14.49 19.23 -7.72
C PHE A 309 12.99 19.04 -7.45
N ASP A 310 12.27 18.54 -8.46
CA ASP A 310 10.88 18.10 -8.36
C ASP A 310 10.69 16.79 -9.12
N ASP A 311 9.90 15.85 -8.59
CA ASP A 311 9.48 14.62 -9.26
C ASP A 311 7.96 14.36 -9.13
N SER A 312 7.18 15.40 -8.87
CA SER A 312 5.74 15.32 -8.57
C SER A 312 4.85 15.04 -9.79
N THR A 313 5.30 15.43 -11.00
CA THR A 313 4.50 15.33 -12.22
C THR A 313 4.33 13.88 -12.68
N ALA A 314 3.12 13.33 -12.51
CA ALA A 314 2.82 11.96 -12.91
C ALA A 314 2.70 11.77 -14.45
N VAL A 315 3.32 10.70 -14.97
CA VAL A 315 3.33 10.32 -16.40
C VAL A 315 2.85 8.89 -16.56
N HIS A 316 1.59 8.71 -16.96
CA HIS A 316 1.00 7.40 -17.24
C HIS A 316 0.65 7.28 -18.73
N LYS A 317 0.94 6.12 -19.35
CA LYS A 317 0.50 5.84 -20.73
C LYS A 317 -1.00 5.53 -20.82
N GLN A 318 -1.61 5.10 -19.71
CA GLN A 318 -3.06 5.06 -19.52
C GLN A 318 -3.46 6.19 -18.55
N LEU A 319 -4.08 7.27 -19.06
CA LEU A 319 -4.39 8.49 -18.31
C LEU A 319 -5.35 8.29 -17.12
N ILE A 320 -6.21 7.27 -17.16
CA ILE A 320 -7.22 7.00 -16.13
C ILE A 320 -6.88 5.69 -15.42
N ASP A 321 -6.68 5.77 -14.12
CA ASP A 321 -6.54 4.61 -13.23
C ASP A 321 -7.92 4.23 -12.66
N ILE A 322 -8.18 2.93 -12.53
CA ILE A 322 -9.47 2.40 -12.10
C ILE A 322 -9.25 1.38 -10.98
N LYS A 323 -9.91 1.58 -9.84
CA LYS A 323 -9.77 0.74 -8.65
C LYS A 323 -11.13 0.38 -8.06
N TYR A 324 -11.23 -0.77 -7.41
CA TYR A 324 -12.35 -1.00 -6.49
C TYR A 324 -12.14 -0.17 -5.23
N SER A 325 -13.16 0.55 -4.81
CA SER A 325 -13.10 1.32 -3.57
C SER A 325 -12.86 0.42 -2.36
N LYS A 326 -12.26 0.98 -1.30
CA LYS A 326 -12.07 0.28 -0.01
C LYS A 326 -13.39 -0.18 0.63
N GLU A 327 -14.50 0.48 0.28
CA GLU A 327 -15.87 0.11 0.69
C GLU A 327 -16.37 -1.18 0.01
N THR A 328 -15.84 -1.50 -1.18
CA THR A 328 -16.25 -2.68 -1.97
C THR A 328 -15.74 -3.96 -1.33
N ARG A 329 -16.64 -4.63 -0.60
CA ARG A 329 -16.37 -5.92 0.06
C ARG A 329 -15.89 -6.95 -0.96
N LYS A 330 -14.69 -7.51 -0.75
CA LYS A 330 -14.14 -8.59 -1.60
C LYS A 330 -14.89 -9.93 -1.53
N GLN A 331 -16.06 -9.99 -0.89
CA GLN A 331 -16.83 -11.20 -0.64
C GLN A 331 -18.31 -10.91 -0.98
N PHE A 332 -18.90 -11.74 -1.82
CA PHE A 332 -20.33 -11.73 -2.11
C PHE A 332 -21.06 -12.81 -1.30
N LYS A 333 -22.40 -12.73 -1.27
CA LYS A 333 -23.26 -13.78 -0.73
C LYS A 333 -24.09 -14.35 -1.90
N PRO A 334 -23.97 -15.65 -2.23
CA PRO A 334 -24.77 -16.25 -3.31
C PRO A 334 -26.27 -16.07 -3.04
N GLY A 335 -27.05 -15.80 -4.09
CA GLY A 335 -28.49 -15.53 -4.01
C GLY A 335 -28.90 -14.14 -3.51
N LEU A 336 -27.96 -13.27 -3.15
CA LEU A 336 -28.23 -11.88 -2.76
C LEU A 336 -27.62 -10.88 -3.76
N PRO A 337 -28.17 -9.64 -3.85
CA PRO A 337 -27.56 -8.58 -4.64
C PRO A 337 -26.15 -8.24 -4.15
N TYR A 338 -25.22 -8.04 -5.08
CA TYR A 338 -23.86 -7.57 -4.78
C TYR A 338 -23.70 -6.13 -5.26
N LYS A 339 -23.58 -5.22 -4.30
CA LYS A 339 -23.31 -3.79 -4.54
C LYS A 339 -21.81 -3.52 -4.42
N GLY A 340 -21.27 -2.75 -5.34
CA GLY A 340 -19.87 -2.35 -5.38
C GLY A 340 -19.69 -0.92 -5.86
N LYS A 341 -18.50 -0.38 -5.60
CA LYS A 341 -18.10 1.00 -5.88
C LYS A 341 -16.70 1.02 -6.49
N ILE A 342 -16.55 1.79 -7.55
CA ILE A 342 -15.34 1.92 -8.35
C ILE A 342 -14.85 3.36 -8.22
N GLU A 343 -13.58 3.52 -7.90
CA GLU A 343 -12.85 4.79 -7.91
C GLU A 343 -12.17 4.93 -9.29
N VAL A 344 -12.34 6.07 -9.93
CA VAL A 344 -11.87 6.41 -11.27
C VAL A 344 -11.08 7.72 -11.16
N THR A 345 -9.76 7.65 -11.28
CA THR A 345 -8.87 8.78 -10.98
C THR A 345 -7.91 9.10 -12.11
N TYR A 346 -7.47 10.35 -12.17
CA TYR A 346 -6.29 10.78 -12.93
C TYR A 346 -4.99 10.28 -12.26
N PRO A 347 -3.81 10.46 -12.90
CA PRO A 347 -2.53 9.96 -12.40
C PRO A 347 -2.07 10.59 -11.08
N ASP A 348 -2.50 11.83 -10.81
CA ASP A 348 -2.28 12.57 -9.56
C ASP A 348 -3.22 12.12 -8.41
N GLY A 349 -4.17 11.23 -8.70
CA GLY A 349 -5.19 10.78 -7.74
C GLY A 349 -6.44 11.67 -7.68
N SER A 350 -6.53 12.73 -8.49
CA SER A 350 -7.75 13.55 -8.58
C SER A 350 -8.91 12.78 -9.24
N PRO A 351 -10.17 13.09 -8.89
CA PRO A 351 -11.35 12.42 -9.45
C PRO A 351 -11.46 12.65 -10.96
N ALA A 352 -11.74 11.59 -11.72
CA ALA A 352 -11.91 11.64 -13.17
C ALA A 352 -13.38 11.43 -13.57
N ASP A 353 -14.08 12.53 -13.83
CA ASP A 353 -15.52 12.57 -14.14
C ASP A 353 -15.86 12.34 -15.61
N GLY A 354 -17.11 11.94 -15.86
CA GLY A 354 -17.64 11.74 -17.22
C GLY A 354 -17.04 10.52 -17.94
N VAL A 355 -16.22 9.71 -17.25
CA VAL A 355 -15.57 8.54 -17.83
C VAL A 355 -16.59 7.42 -17.96
N ARG A 356 -16.81 6.95 -19.20
CA ARG A 356 -17.58 5.75 -19.48
C ARG A 356 -16.78 4.49 -19.10
N VAL A 357 -17.30 3.76 -18.13
CA VAL A 357 -16.71 2.53 -17.58
C VAL A 357 -17.71 1.39 -17.73
N ARG A 358 -17.29 0.29 -18.36
CA ARG A 358 -18.10 -0.93 -18.43
C ARG A 358 -17.67 -1.88 -17.31
N VAL A 359 -18.65 -2.33 -16.52
CA VAL A 359 -18.51 -3.36 -15.48
C VAL A 359 -19.10 -4.66 -16.02
N LYS A 360 -18.35 -5.75 -15.89
CA LYS A 360 -18.75 -7.08 -16.37
C LYS A 360 -18.56 -8.10 -15.23
N ALA A 361 -19.50 -9.03 -15.07
CA ALA A 361 -19.38 -10.13 -14.13
C ALA A 361 -19.56 -11.48 -14.83
N GLU A 362 -18.57 -12.35 -14.70
CA GLU A 362 -18.60 -13.70 -15.26
C GLU A 362 -18.49 -14.79 -14.19
N LEU A 363 -19.17 -15.92 -14.38
CA LEU A 363 -18.91 -17.14 -13.61
C LEU A 363 -17.80 -17.98 -14.25
N THR A 364 -17.79 -18.02 -15.59
CA THR A 364 -16.73 -18.62 -16.41
C THR A 364 -16.48 -17.74 -17.64
N PRO A 365 -15.35 -17.87 -18.35
CA PRO A 365 -15.03 -17.04 -19.55
C PRO A 365 -15.97 -17.18 -20.76
N LYS A 366 -17.11 -17.88 -20.62
CA LYS A 366 -18.20 -17.98 -21.59
C LYS A 366 -19.57 -17.62 -20.99
N ASP A 367 -19.64 -17.42 -19.67
CA ASP A 367 -20.87 -17.28 -18.89
C ASP A 367 -20.87 -15.92 -18.17
N ASN A 368 -21.36 -14.92 -18.91
CA ASN A 368 -21.41 -13.52 -18.51
C ASN A 368 -22.78 -13.21 -17.88
N ILE A 369 -22.83 -13.16 -16.55
CA ILE A 369 -24.07 -12.98 -15.78
C ILE A 369 -24.50 -11.53 -15.60
N TYR A 370 -23.62 -10.56 -15.85
CA TYR A 370 -23.92 -9.14 -15.73
C TYR A 370 -23.03 -8.29 -16.63
N THR A 371 -23.61 -7.27 -17.25
CA THR A 371 -22.85 -6.20 -17.89
C THR A 371 -23.61 -4.89 -17.74
N SER A 372 -22.91 -3.85 -17.29
CA SER A 372 -23.47 -2.51 -17.10
C SER A 372 -22.46 -1.46 -17.54
N GLU A 373 -22.97 -0.33 -18.05
CA GLU A 373 -22.19 0.83 -18.46
C GLU A 373 -22.53 2.00 -17.56
N LEU A 374 -21.48 2.56 -16.96
CA LEU A 374 -21.56 3.56 -15.92
C LEU A 374 -20.77 4.80 -16.36
N ILE A 375 -21.14 5.95 -15.81
CA ILE A 375 -20.43 7.21 -16.00
C ILE A 375 -19.98 7.66 -14.62
N SER A 376 -18.68 7.96 -14.45
CA SER A 376 -18.15 8.46 -13.19
C SER A 376 -18.69 9.85 -12.84
N LYS A 377 -18.97 10.04 -11.54
CA LYS A 377 -19.35 11.32 -10.92
C LYS A 377 -18.58 11.46 -9.61
N ASP A 378 -18.02 12.63 -9.35
CA ASP A 378 -17.10 12.90 -8.25
C ASP A 378 -15.94 11.88 -8.18
N GLY A 379 -15.52 11.36 -9.34
CA GLY A 379 -14.53 10.29 -9.48
C GLY A 379 -15.03 8.87 -9.15
N GLU A 380 -16.32 8.67 -8.91
CA GLU A 380 -16.88 7.40 -8.45
C GLU A 380 -17.95 6.81 -9.38
N ALA A 381 -18.05 5.49 -9.42
CA ALA A 381 -19.11 4.76 -10.12
C ALA A 381 -19.62 3.57 -9.27
N THR A 382 -20.90 3.58 -8.92
CA THR A 382 -21.56 2.50 -8.16
C THR A 382 -22.25 1.50 -9.09
N PHE A 383 -22.17 0.22 -8.76
CA PHE A 383 -22.81 -0.87 -9.49
C PHE A 383 -23.55 -1.84 -8.57
N GLU A 384 -24.59 -2.47 -9.10
CA GLU A 384 -25.37 -3.49 -8.39
C GLU A 384 -25.67 -4.67 -9.32
N ILE A 385 -25.12 -5.83 -8.96
CA ILE A 385 -25.43 -7.11 -9.60
C ILE A 385 -26.66 -7.66 -8.87
N PRO A 386 -27.83 -7.79 -9.52
CA PRO A 386 -29.10 -8.01 -8.84
C PRO A 386 -29.22 -9.39 -8.18
N SER A 387 -28.58 -10.41 -8.73
CA SER A 387 -28.41 -11.72 -8.09
C SER A 387 -27.20 -12.43 -8.68
N ILE A 388 -26.44 -13.11 -7.81
CA ILE A 388 -25.38 -14.03 -8.21
C ILE A 388 -25.88 -15.45 -7.94
N PRO A 389 -25.86 -16.39 -8.91
CA PRO A 389 -26.42 -17.73 -8.75
C PRO A 389 -25.91 -18.47 -7.51
N ILE A 390 -26.78 -19.23 -6.84
CA ILE A 390 -26.49 -19.85 -5.54
C ILE A 390 -25.32 -20.85 -5.61
N ALA A 391 -25.11 -21.49 -6.77
CA ALA A 391 -23.99 -22.40 -7.02
C ALA A 391 -22.64 -21.69 -7.30
N ALA A 392 -22.62 -20.36 -7.44
CA ALA A 392 -21.41 -19.60 -7.75
C ALA A 392 -20.43 -19.62 -6.57
N GLN A 393 -19.22 -20.14 -6.81
CA GLN A 393 -18.12 -20.10 -5.84
C GLN A 393 -17.18 -18.91 -6.08
N TYR A 394 -17.13 -18.41 -7.32
CA TYR A 394 -16.24 -17.35 -7.80
C TYR A 394 -17.01 -16.47 -8.79
N VAL A 395 -16.69 -15.17 -8.84
CA VAL A 395 -17.22 -14.24 -9.86
C VAL A 395 -16.07 -13.36 -10.34
N TRP A 396 -15.82 -13.36 -11.64
CA TRP A 396 -14.79 -12.52 -12.26
C TRP A 396 -15.40 -11.16 -12.57
N LEU A 397 -14.98 -10.14 -11.82
CA LEU A 397 -15.38 -8.76 -12.06
C LEU A 397 -14.32 -8.04 -12.90
N GLU A 398 -14.63 -7.80 -14.17
CA GLU A 398 -13.81 -6.99 -15.07
C GLU A 398 -14.39 -5.57 -15.15
N VAL A 399 -13.52 -4.56 -15.05
CA VAL A 399 -13.89 -3.15 -15.15
C VAL A 399 -12.93 -2.50 -16.13
N PHE A 400 -13.45 -1.91 -17.20
CA PHE A 400 -12.62 -1.25 -18.21
C PHE A 400 -13.27 0.03 -18.74
N LYS A 401 -12.42 1.03 -19.05
CA LYS A 401 -12.85 2.20 -19.81
C LYS A 401 -13.16 1.75 -21.24
N GLU A 402 -14.31 2.16 -21.78
CA GLU A 402 -14.50 2.08 -23.22
C GLU A 402 -13.80 3.28 -23.89
N MET A 403 -12.86 2.99 -24.78
CA MET A 403 -12.37 3.97 -25.75
C MET A 403 -13.33 3.94 -26.92
N ALA A 404 -13.75 5.10 -27.42
CA ALA A 404 -14.51 5.18 -28.65
C ALA A 404 -13.70 4.51 -29.78
N ASP A 405 -14.37 3.71 -30.61
CA ASP A 405 -13.74 3.18 -31.83
C ASP A 405 -13.32 4.37 -32.69
N PHE A 406 -12.03 4.45 -33.00
CA PHE A 406 -11.45 5.52 -33.82
C PHE A 406 -11.79 5.20 -35.27
N ASP A 407 -12.87 5.77 -35.80
CA ASP A 407 -13.32 5.44 -37.14
C ASP A 407 -12.35 6.00 -38.18
N VAL A 408 -11.78 5.11 -38.98
CA VAL A 408 -10.71 5.43 -39.93
C VAL A 408 -11.28 5.93 -41.26
N SER A 409 -12.61 5.84 -41.46
CA SER A 409 -13.30 6.34 -42.65
C SER A 409 -13.09 7.83 -42.89
N ASP A 410 -13.06 8.65 -41.84
CA ASP A 410 -13.04 10.11 -41.94
C ASP A 410 -11.66 10.66 -42.36
N VAL A 411 -10.60 9.83 -42.30
CA VAL A 411 -9.25 10.19 -42.75
C VAL A 411 -9.06 9.98 -44.25
N PHE A 412 -9.88 9.12 -44.87
CA PHE A 412 -9.80 8.77 -46.29
C PHE A 412 -11.14 9.03 -46.96
N GLY A 413 -11.37 10.30 -47.36
CA GLY A 413 -12.60 10.77 -48.00
C GLY A 413 -12.86 10.18 -49.38
N VAL A 414 -13.27 8.91 -49.43
CA VAL A 414 -13.65 8.18 -50.63
C VAL A 414 -15.18 8.30 -50.83
N PRO A 415 -15.66 8.81 -51.97
CA PRO A 415 -17.09 8.85 -52.26
C PRO A 415 -17.70 7.45 -52.33
N LYS A 416 -19.00 7.34 -51.97
CA LYS A 416 -19.79 6.15 -52.27
C LYS A 416 -20.40 6.27 -53.66
N ASP A 417 -19.85 5.55 -54.63
CA ASP A 417 -20.62 4.84 -55.67
C ASP A 417 -19.73 3.85 -56.46
N ASP A 418 -20.35 3.07 -57.35
CA ASP A 418 -19.75 2.14 -58.34
C ASP A 418 -18.93 0.92 -57.84
N GLY A 419 -19.68 -0.06 -57.31
CA GLY A 419 -19.87 -1.39 -57.94
C GLY A 419 -18.68 -2.24 -58.45
N HIS A 420 -18.54 -3.44 -57.84
CA HIS A 420 -18.18 -4.76 -58.44
C HIS A 420 -16.90 -4.86 -59.33
N MET A 421 -15.95 -5.81 -59.18
CA MET A 421 -15.75 -7.01 -58.34
C MET A 421 -14.26 -7.46 -58.60
N TRP A 422 -13.53 -8.32 -57.87
CA TRP A 422 -13.75 -9.29 -56.77
C TRP A 422 -12.50 -9.32 -55.85
N TRP A 423 -12.67 -9.78 -54.59
CA TRP A 423 -11.87 -10.83 -53.91
C TRP A 423 -12.56 -11.14 -52.55
N PRO A 424 -12.54 -12.36 -52.00
CA PRO A 424 -13.33 -12.71 -50.83
C PRO A 424 -12.59 -12.55 -49.49
N GLY A 425 -13.20 -11.80 -48.56
CA GLY A 425 -13.28 -12.26 -47.17
C GLY A 425 -12.13 -11.96 -46.20
N LEU A 426 -11.52 -10.77 -46.21
CA LEU A 426 -10.78 -10.31 -45.02
C LEU A 426 -11.75 -10.01 -43.87
N SER A 427 -11.99 -11.00 -43.01
CA SER A 427 -12.74 -10.81 -41.76
C SER A 427 -11.91 -10.01 -40.75
N SER A 428 -12.09 -8.68 -40.77
CA SER A 428 -11.40 -7.77 -39.84
C SER A 428 -11.72 -8.13 -38.39
N LYS A 429 -10.74 -8.68 -37.67
CA LYS A 429 -10.86 -8.97 -36.24
C LYS A 429 -10.91 -7.67 -35.45
N ARG A 430 -12.12 -7.25 -35.06
CA ARG A 430 -12.37 -6.21 -34.03
C ARG A 430 -11.46 -6.43 -32.81
N ARG A 431 -10.37 -5.67 -32.71
CA ARG A 431 -9.46 -5.68 -31.56
C ARG A 431 -10.08 -4.88 -30.41
N ARG A 432 -11.03 -5.49 -29.69
CA ARG A 432 -11.39 -5.02 -28.34
C ARG A 432 -10.13 -4.94 -27.49
N ARG A 433 -9.72 -3.74 -27.09
CA ARG A 433 -8.68 -3.51 -26.08
C ARG A 433 -9.34 -3.53 -24.70
N SER A 434 -9.14 -4.61 -23.93
CA SER A 434 -9.42 -4.63 -22.49
C SER A 434 -8.09 -4.64 -21.71
N SER A 435 -7.99 -3.81 -20.67
CA SER A 435 -6.86 -3.83 -19.74
C SER A 435 -7.24 -4.59 -18.47
N VAL A 436 -6.41 -5.58 -18.10
CA VAL A 436 -6.64 -6.48 -16.97
C VAL A 436 -5.41 -6.41 -16.04
N PHE A 437 -5.61 -5.96 -14.80
CA PHE A 437 -4.54 -5.64 -13.85
C PHE A 437 -4.44 -6.67 -12.71
N PRO A 438 -3.42 -7.54 -12.70
CA PRO A 438 -3.20 -8.48 -11.60
C PRO A 438 -2.40 -7.86 -10.45
N TRP A 439 -2.89 -8.02 -9.22
CA TRP A 439 -2.15 -7.80 -7.97
C TRP A 439 -2.28 -9.04 -7.08
N HIS A 440 -1.19 -9.42 -6.40
CA HIS A 440 -1.15 -10.52 -5.45
C HIS A 440 -1.04 -10.00 -4.00
N TRP A 441 -1.71 -10.67 -3.07
CA TRP A 441 -1.33 -10.73 -1.64
C TRP A 441 -1.96 -11.97 -0.96
N ASP A 442 -1.69 -12.12 0.33
CA ASP A 442 -1.50 -13.40 1.01
C ASP A 442 -2.72 -14.30 1.29
N ILE A 443 -2.40 -15.56 1.57
CA ILE A 443 -3.32 -16.68 1.76
C ILE A 443 -3.58 -16.89 3.26
N THR A 444 -4.83 -16.76 3.68
CA THR A 444 -5.35 -17.33 4.94
C THR A 444 -6.42 -18.37 4.60
N LYS A 445 -6.43 -19.51 5.31
CA LYS A 445 -7.01 -20.75 4.76
C LYS A 445 -8.53 -20.88 4.79
N ASP A 446 -9.23 -20.11 5.62
CA ASP A 446 -10.63 -20.38 5.98
C ASP A 446 -11.66 -19.39 5.37
N ALA A 447 -11.28 -18.64 4.33
CA ALA A 447 -12.19 -17.80 3.56
C ALA A 447 -12.18 -18.19 2.08
N ARG A 448 -13.36 -18.38 1.48
CA ARG A 448 -13.47 -18.68 0.04
C ARG A 448 -13.18 -17.41 -0.77
N PHE A 449 -12.09 -17.42 -1.54
CA PHE A 449 -11.61 -16.30 -2.33
C PHE A 449 -12.61 -15.95 -3.44
N ALA A 450 -12.99 -14.67 -3.61
CA ALA A 450 -13.92 -14.28 -4.68
C ALA A 450 -13.23 -14.04 -6.03
N PHE A 451 -11.97 -13.59 -6.02
CA PHE A 451 -11.26 -13.11 -7.21
C PHE A 451 -9.87 -13.73 -7.34
N THR A 452 -9.54 -14.13 -8.56
CA THR A 452 -8.16 -14.15 -9.07
C THR A 452 -8.13 -13.30 -10.36
N VAL A 453 -6.95 -13.06 -10.94
CA VAL A 453 -6.82 -12.27 -12.17
C VAL A 453 -6.02 -13.06 -13.20
N ARG A 454 -6.54 -13.19 -14.43
CA ARG A 454 -5.88 -13.92 -15.52
C ARG A 454 -4.99 -13.02 -16.36
N LYS A 455 -3.71 -13.39 -16.44
CA LYS A 455 -2.72 -12.78 -17.34
C LYS A 455 -2.87 -13.41 -18.73
N HIS A 456 -3.27 -12.62 -19.74
CA HIS A 456 -3.51 -13.13 -21.09
C HIS A 456 -2.21 -13.66 -21.71
N ARG A 457 -2.13 -14.97 -22.00
CA ARG A 457 -0.94 -15.60 -22.57
C ARG A 457 -1.31 -16.32 -23.88
N ASN A 458 -1.06 -15.67 -25.01
CA ASN A 458 -1.26 -16.29 -26.31
C ASN A 458 -0.22 -17.41 -26.53
N ARG A 459 -0.68 -18.62 -26.80
CA ARG A 459 0.06 -19.67 -27.53
C ARG A 459 -0.92 -20.44 -28.41
N VAL A 460 -0.52 -20.71 -29.64
CA VAL A 460 -1.20 -21.55 -30.62
C VAL A 460 -0.15 -22.55 -31.11
N GLY A 461 -0.39 -23.84 -30.89
CA GLY A 461 0.57 -24.91 -31.20
C GLY A 461 1.77 -24.98 -30.24
N GLY A 462 2.34 -26.16 -29.97
CA GLY A 462 1.87 -27.50 -30.33
C GLY A 462 2.87 -28.59 -29.93
N ASP A 463 2.48 -29.84 -30.15
CA ASP A 463 3.27 -31.08 -30.00
C ASP A 463 3.64 -31.53 -28.56
N ASP A 464 4.10 -32.77 -28.45
CA ASP A 464 3.80 -33.71 -27.37
C ASP A 464 4.99 -34.08 -26.44
N ARG A 465 4.60 -34.87 -25.41
CA ARG A 465 5.31 -36.03 -24.81
C ARG A 465 6.17 -35.88 -23.54
N TYR A 466 5.99 -36.91 -22.70
CA TYR A 466 6.79 -37.42 -21.58
C TYR A 466 6.95 -36.60 -20.29
N GLY A 467 6.93 -37.31 -19.15
CA GLY A 467 7.55 -36.84 -17.90
C GLY A 467 6.85 -37.17 -16.58
N GLU A 468 6.57 -38.44 -16.26
CA GLU A 468 6.47 -38.81 -14.83
C GLU A 468 7.84 -38.65 -14.17
N LEU A 469 7.92 -37.96 -13.03
CA LEU A 469 9.12 -37.97 -12.19
C LEU A 469 8.75 -37.88 -10.70
N LYS A 470 9.42 -38.72 -9.89
CA LYS A 470 9.20 -38.88 -8.45
C LYS A 470 9.74 -37.69 -7.64
N PRO A 471 9.25 -37.46 -6.40
CA PRO A 471 9.82 -36.45 -5.51
C PRO A 471 11.30 -36.78 -5.17
N SER A 472 12.14 -35.74 -5.13
CA SER A 472 13.54 -35.83 -4.71
C SER A 472 13.69 -35.77 -3.19
N ALA A 473 14.74 -36.43 -2.68
CA ALA A 473 15.03 -36.57 -1.27
C ALA A 473 16.15 -35.63 -0.77
N GLU A 474 16.46 -35.75 0.52
CA GLU A 474 17.38 -34.93 1.32
C GLU A 474 18.81 -34.77 0.74
N ARG A 475 19.33 -33.54 0.83
CA ARG A 475 20.72 -33.22 1.26
C ARG A 475 20.60 -31.95 2.14
N ARG A 476 20.99 -31.93 3.42
CA ARG A 476 22.33 -32.11 4.02
C ARG A 476 23.32 -31.01 3.63
N ASP A 477 23.55 -30.11 4.58
CA ASP A 477 24.65 -29.13 4.60
C ASP A 477 26.00 -29.83 4.79
N VAL A 478 27.04 -29.34 4.10
CA VAL A 478 28.45 -29.45 4.50
C VAL A 478 29.21 -28.23 3.96
N HIS A 479 29.86 -27.50 4.86
CA HIS A 479 30.77 -26.35 4.65
C HIS A 479 30.15 -25.06 4.09
#